data_AF-A0AAW8WBS7-F1
#
_entry.id   AF-A0AAW8WBS7-F1
#
_cell.length_a   1.000
_cell.length_b   1.000
_cell.length_c   1.000
_cell.angle_alpha   90.00
_cell.angle_beta   90.00
_cell.angle_gamma   90.00
#
_symmetry.space_group_name_H-M   'P 1'
#
loop_
_entity.id
_entity.type
_entity.pdbx_description
1 polymer ?
#
loop_
_entity_poly.entity_id
_entity_poly.type
_entity_poly.pdbx_seq_one_letter_code
_entity_poly.pdbx_strand_id
1 'polypeptide(L)'
;MKIEILPTTTAEIPLAILSMTNLDNRELNPAIEKQLTTQQIPVAQPQSALADLIQVIHAHHPVAINAWDMNALGTDEVQLQVTAQGAQLATTSALAPNLDSKSSRILVVIGDTTDSAESVHATGQELQRKIKAFFGIQARLQFPSCTAEPVSLETTRPAS
;
A
#
# COMPACT_ATOMS: atom_id res chain seq x y z
N MET A 1 8.50 -11.37 -4.37
CA MET A 1 8.93 -9.96 -4.47
C MET A 1 9.96 -9.67 -3.39
N LYS A 2 10.97 -8.87 -3.72
CA LYS A 2 11.89 -8.29 -2.74
C LYS A 2 11.69 -6.78 -2.75
N ILE A 3 11.61 -6.19 -1.56
CA ILE A 3 11.50 -4.74 -1.41
C ILE A 3 12.78 -4.28 -0.72
N GLU A 4 13.48 -3.33 -1.30
CA GLU A 4 14.67 -2.71 -0.74
C GLU A 4 14.34 -1.26 -0.41
N ILE A 5 14.35 -0.92 0.88
CA ILE A 5 14.22 0.45 1.33
C ILE A 5 15.61 1.05 1.29
N LEU A 6 15.79 2.07 0.46
CA LEU A 6 17.05 2.76 0.31
C LEU A 6 17.38 3.57 1.59
N PRO A 7 18.67 3.73 1.91
CA PRO A 7 19.11 4.57 3.02
C PRO A 7 18.49 5.96 2.95
N THR A 8 18.08 6.48 4.09
CA THR A 8 17.60 7.86 4.20
C THR A 8 18.26 8.55 5.38
N THR A 9 18.55 9.84 5.21
CA THR A 9 19.00 10.72 6.30
C THR A 9 17.83 11.46 6.95
N THR A 10 16.61 11.22 6.47
CA THR A 10 15.39 11.82 7.01
C THR A 10 15.09 11.21 8.37
N ALA A 11 14.68 12.03 9.33
CA ALA A 11 14.25 11.56 10.65
C ALA A 11 13.18 10.46 10.51
N GLU A 12 13.15 9.52 11.47
CA GLU A 12 12.39 8.28 11.42
C GLU A 12 10.94 8.48 10.94
N ILE A 13 10.70 8.25 9.64
CA ILE A 13 9.35 8.28 9.06
C ILE A 13 8.70 6.94 9.42
N PRO A 14 7.55 6.95 10.11
CA PRO A 14 6.82 5.72 10.36
C PRO A 14 6.28 5.18 9.04
N LEU A 15 6.63 3.94 8.72
CA LEU A 15 6.20 3.27 7.49
C LEU A 15 5.48 1.97 7.81
N ALA A 16 4.41 1.70 7.08
CA ALA A 16 3.83 0.39 6.97
C ALA A 16 3.82 -0.05 5.51
N ILE A 17 4.23 -1.29 5.28
CA ILE A 17 4.28 -1.88 3.94
C ILE A 17 3.38 -3.12 3.93
N LEU A 18 2.39 -3.11 3.05
CA LEU A 18 1.59 -4.29 2.74
C LEU A 18 2.01 -4.85 1.38
N SER A 19 2.24 -6.15 1.33
CA SER A 19 2.47 -6.88 0.08
C SER A 19 1.48 -8.03 -0.04
N MET A 20 0.92 -8.21 -1.23
CA MET A 20 -0.06 -9.25 -1.49
C MET A 20 -0.03 -9.70 -2.95
N THR A 21 -0.62 -10.87 -3.21
CA THR A 21 -0.73 -11.45 -4.55
C THR A 21 -2.15 -11.90 -4.84
N ASN A 22 -2.47 -12.08 -6.12
CA ASN A 22 -3.75 -12.62 -6.60
C ASN A 22 -4.98 -11.75 -6.27
N LEU A 23 -4.84 -10.42 -6.31
CA LEU A 23 -5.97 -9.51 -6.13
C LEU A 23 -6.70 -9.30 -7.46
N ASP A 24 -7.99 -9.63 -7.51
CA ASP A 24 -8.84 -9.24 -8.65
C ASP A 24 -9.39 -7.84 -8.39
N ASN A 25 -8.66 -6.82 -8.86
CA ASN A 25 -9.03 -5.42 -8.66
C ASN A 25 -10.22 -4.95 -9.52
N ARG A 26 -10.63 -5.74 -10.51
CA ARG A 26 -11.73 -5.41 -11.43
C ARG A 26 -13.08 -5.67 -10.79
N GLU A 27 -13.15 -6.63 -9.86
CA GLU A 27 -14.38 -6.98 -9.18
C GLU A 27 -14.63 -5.99 -8.04
N LEU A 28 -15.43 -4.96 -8.33
CA LEU A 28 -15.87 -4.01 -7.32
C LEU A 28 -16.61 -4.75 -6.20
N ASN A 29 -16.35 -4.35 -4.97
CA ASN A 29 -16.97 -4.98 -3.81
C ASN A 29 -18.22 -4.19 -3.38
N PRO A 30 -19.43 -4.78 -3.43
CA PRO A 30 -20.68 -4.07 -3.09
C PRO A 30 -20.70 -3.50 -1.66
N ALA A 31 -19.99 -4.12 -0.72
CA ALA A 31 -19.89 -3.62 0.65
C ALA A 31 -19.04 -2.33 0.71
N ILE A 32 -18.01 -2.21 -0.12
CA ILE A 32 -17.17 -1.02 -0.24
C ILE A 32 -17.95 0.10 -0.94
N GLU A 33 -18.63 -0.21 -2.06
CA GLU A 33 -19.46 0.75 -2.79
C GLU A 33 -20.57 1.34 -1.89
N LYS A 34 -21.20 0.49 -1.07
CA LYS A 34 -22.18 0.94 -0.08
C LYS A 34 -21.55 1.90 0.94
N GLN A 35 -20.33 1.64 1.42
CA GLN A 35 -19.63 2.51 2.35
C GLN A 35 -19.30 3.85 1.70
N LEU A 36 -18.74 3.85 0.48
CA LEU A 36 -18.47 5.07 -0.30
C LEU A 36 -19.73 5.92 -0.44
N THR A 37 -20.85 5.31 -0.87
CA THR A 37 -22.11 6.01 -1.06
C THR A 37 -22.68 6.54 0.25
N THR A 38 -22.70 5.73 1.31
CA THR A 38 -23.30 6.10 2.60
C THR A 38 -22.52 7.22 3.27
N GLN A 39 -21.20 7.23 3.12
CA GLN A 39 -20.30 8.22 3.71
C GLN A 39 -20.00 9.40 2.79
N GLN A 40 -20.60 9.43 1.58
CA GLN A 40 -20.38 10.46 0.56
C GLN A 40 -18.90 10.61 0.15
N ILE A 41 -18.16 9.50 0.17
CA ILE A 41 -16.76 9.45 -0.27
C ILE A 41 -16.76 9.25 -1.79
N PRO A 42 -16.00 10.05 -2.55
CA PRO A 42 -15.88 9.85 -3.98
C PRO A 42 -15.21 8.51 -4.31
N VAL A 43 -15.71 7.85 -5.35
CA VAL A 43 -15.04 6.66 -5.92
C VAL A 43 -13.65 7.03 -6.43
N ALA A 44 -12.71 6.08 -6.37
CA ALA A 44 -11.37 6.29 -6.88
C ALA A 44 -11.38 6.45 -8.41
N GLN A 45 -10.39 7.16 -8.95
CA GLN A 45 -10.20 7.34 -10.39
C GLN A 45 -8.72 7.07 -10.75
N PRO A 46 -8.41 6.03 -11.56
CA PRO A 46 -9.35 5.03 -12.09
C PRO A 46 -9.98 4.17 -10.99
N GLN A 47 -11.22 3.74 -11.20
CA GLN A 47 -11.94 2.94 -10.20
C GLN A 47 -11.42 1.50 -10.18
N SER A 48 -11.12 0.99 -8.99
CA SER A 48 -10.77 -0.39 -8.74
C SER A 48 -11.13 -0.75 -7.30
N ALA A 49 -11.31 -2.04 -7.02
CA ALA A 49 -11.76 -2.47 -5.70
C ALA A 49 -10.78 -2.08 -4.58
N LEU A 50 -9.47 -2.16 -4.81
CA LEU A 50 -8.48 -1.70 -3.86
C LEU A 50 -8.44 -0.18 -3.72
N ALA A 51 -8.52 0.57 -4.83
CA ALA A 51 -8.49 2.02 -4.74
C ALA A 51 -9.71 2.56 -3.99
N ASP A 52 -10.89 1.97 -4.21
CA ASP A 52 -12.10 2.28 -3.46
C ASP A 52 -11.97 1.92 -1.97
N LEU A 53 -11.33 0.78 -1.65
CA LEU A 53 -11.02 0.43 -0.26
C LEU A 53 -10.09 1.47 0.39
N ILE A 54 -9.07 1.92 -0.34
CA ILE A 54 -8.12 2.93 0.14
C ILE A 54 -8.85 4.26 0.41
N GLN A 55 -9.80 4.67 -0.44
CA GLN A 55 -10.62 5.87 -0.19
C GLN A 55 -11.42 5.75 1.12
N VAL A 56 -12.06 4.59 1.35
CA VAL A 56 -12.80 4.34 2.60
C VAL A 56 -11.88 4.36 3.82
N ILE A 57 -10.70 3.74 3.73
CA ILE A 57 -9.72 3.77 4.81
C ILE A 57 -9.23 5.20 5.06
N HIS A 58 -8.90 5.93 4.00
CA HIS A 58 -8.35 7.29 4.07
C HIS A 58 -9.34 8.27 4.72
N ALA A 59 -10.64 8.08 4.50
CA ALA A 59 -11.68 8.86 5.16
C ALA A 59 -11.73 8.66 6.69
N HIS A 60 -11.34 7.49 7.20
CA HIS A 60 -11.22 7.22 8.64
C HIS A 60 -9.83 7.55 9.19
N HIS A 61 -8.80 7.36 8.38
CA HIS A 61 -7.40 7.57 8.69
C HIS A 61 -6.76 8.45 7.61
N PRO A 62 -6.65 9.78 7.82
CA PRO A 62 -6.10 10.69 6.83
C PRO A 62 -4.56 10.60 6.79
N VAL A 63 -4.06 9.42 6.44
CA VAL A 63 -2.64 9.03 6.34
C VAL A 63 -2.36 8.81 4.86
N ALA A 64 -1.14 9.10 4.41
CA ALA A 64 -0.75 8.86 3.01
C ALA A 64 -0.71 7.36 2.72
N ILE A 65 -1.41 6.93 1.66
CA ILE A 65 -1.45 5.53 1.21
C ILE A 65 -1.16 5.49 -0.29
N ASN A 66 -0.04 4.90 -0.66
CA ASN A 66 0.37 4.70 -2.04
C ASN A 66 0.30 3.21 -2.38
N ALA A 67 -0.26 2.87 -3.54
CA ALA A 67 -0.37 1.49 -4.00
C ALA A 67 0.11 1.34 -5.44
N TRP A 68 0.84 0.25 -5.72
CA TRP A 68 1.40 -0.05 -7.04
C TRP A 68 1.13 -1.50 -7.45
N ASP A 69 0.80 -1.70 -8.72
CA ASP A 69 0.83 -3.02 -9.36
C ASP A 69 2.25 -3.33 -9.81
N MET A 70 2.79 -4.39 -9.23
CA MET A 70 4.17 -4.80 -9.42
C MET A 70 4.40 -5.56 -10.72
N ASN A 71 3.35 -6.12 -11.32
CA ASN A 71 3.45 -6.66 -12.68
C ASN A 71 3.65 -5.54 -13.69
N ALA A 72 3.01 -4.38 -13.50
CA ALA A 72 3.20 -3.22 -14.36
C ALA A 72 4.63 -2.66 -14.29
N LEU A 73 5.29 -2.85 -13.14
CA LEU A 73 6.70 -2.51 -12.93
C LEU A 73 7.67 -3.48 -13.63
N GLY A 74 7.22 -4.68 -14.02
CA GLY A 74 8.03 -5.66 -14.74
C GLY A 74 9.24 -6.19 -13.99
N THR A 75 9.31 -6.01 -12.67
CA THR A 75 10.47 -6.38 -11.83
C THR A 75 10.06 -7.17 -10.58
N ASP A 76 10.95 -8.06 -10.17
CA ASP A 76 10.85 -8.83 -8.93
C ASP A 76 11.36 -8.10 -7.70
N GLU A 77 12.21 -7.09 -7.93
CA GLU A 77 12.85 -6.26 -6.92
C GLU A 77 12.38 -4.81 -7.05
N VAL A 78 12.09 -4.21 -5.91
CA VAL A 78 11.52 -2.86 -5.82
C VAL A 78 12.36 -2.05 -4.88
N GLN A 79 12.81 -0.88 -5.33
CA GLN A 79 13.50 0.06 -4.47
C GLN A 79 12.52 1.15 -4.01
N LEU A 80 12.40 1.31 -2.70
CA LEU A 80 11.64 2.38 -2.07
C LEU A 80 12.61 3.44 -1.58
N GLN A 81 12.42 4.67 -2.07
CA GLN A 81 13.11 5.83 -1.56
C GLN A 81 12.22 6.56 -0.56
N VAL A 82 12.78 6.80 0.62
CA VAL A 82 12.11 7.57 1.67
C VAL A 82 12.69 8.97 1.66
N THR A 83 11.87 9.94 1.29
CA THR A 83 12.26 11.36 1.16
C THR A 83 11.51 12.22 2.17
N ALA A 84 11.84 13.51 2.22
CA ALA A 84 11.08 14.49 3.00
C ALA A 84 9.64 14.71 2.46
N GLN A 85 9.30 14.11 1.31
CA GLN A 85 7.97 14.13 0.70
C GLN A 85 7.27 12.77 0.82
N GLY A 86 7.76 11.91 1.71
CA GLY A 86 7.21 10.58 1.95
C GLY A 86 7.93 9.46 1.20
N ALA A 87 7.36 8.27 1.28
CA ALA A 87 7.88 7.06 0.64
C ALA A 87 7.38 6.91 -0.80
N GLN A 88 8.32 6.75 -1.73
CA GLN A 88 8.06 6.63 -3.16
C GLN A 88 8.91 5.52 -3.77
N LEU A 89 8.51 5.01 -4.93
CA LEU A 89 9.34 4.11 -5.71
C LEU A 89 10.55 4.86 -6.29
N ALA A 90 11.75 4.29 -6.18
CA ALA A 90 12.98 4.86 -6.73
C ALA A 90 13.09 4.74 -8.27
N THR A 91 12.02 4.31 -8.95
CA THR A 91 12.02 4.06 -10.39
C THR A 91 11.94 5.37 -11.20
N THR A 92 12.60 5.41 -12.36
CA THR A 92 12.69 6.60 -13.24
C THR A 92 11.41 6.93 -14.02
N SER A 93 10.42 6.05 -14.01
CA SER A 93 9.11 6.29 -14.65
C SER A 93 8.05 6.40 -13.58
N ALA A 94 7.36 7.55 -13.54
CA ALA A 94 6.15 7.73 -12.74
C ALA A 94 5.09 6.75 -13.26
N LEU A 95 5.00 5.59 -12.62
CA LEU A 95 3.96 4.63 -12.93
C LEU A 95 2.68 5.11 -12.28
N ALA A 96 1.70 5.45 -13.12
CA ALA A 96 0.33 5.62 -12.67
C ALA A 96 -0.08 4.33 -11.93
N PRO A 97 -0.78 4.42 -10.79
CA PRO A 97 -1.31 3.26 -10.08
C PRO A 97 -2.23 2.47 -11.02
N ASN A 98 -1.68 1.49 -11.75
CA ASN A 98 -2.49 0.75 -12.72
C ASN A 98 -3.19 -0.41 -12.02
N LEU A 99 -4.29 -0.08 -11.35
CA LEU A 99 -5.12 -1.02 -10.60
C LEU A 99 -6.27 -1.58 -11.46
N ASP A 100 -6.24 -1.42 -12.78
CA ASP A 100 -7.33 -1.77 -13.70
C ASP A 100 -7.30 -3.24 -14.19
N SER A 101 -6.25 -3.99 -13.87
CA SER A 101 -6.02 -5.36 -14.35
C SER A 101 -6.10 -6.39 -13.22
N LYS A 102 -6.12 -7.69 -13.57
CA LYS A 102 -5.96 -8.77 -12.59
C LYS A 102 -4.55 -8.73 -12.03
N SER A 103 -4.34 -7.91 -11.02
CA SER A 103 -3.03 -7.63 -10.43
C SER A 103 -2.51 -8.85 -9.68
N SER A 104 -1.46 -9.45 -10.22
CA SER A 104 -0.90 -10.64 -9.58
C SER A 104 -0.09 -10.28 -8.33
N ARG A 105 0.38 -9.04 -8.21
CA ARG A 105 1.26 -8.57 -7.12
C ARG A 105 1.01 -7.09 -6.83
N ILE A 106 0.57 -6.78 -5.62
CA ILE A 106 0.34 -5.41 -5.16
C ILE A 106 1.32 -5.08 -4.04
N LEU A 107 1.87 -3.87 -4.10
CA LEU A 107 2.61 -3.23 -3.03
C LEU A 107 1.82 -2.01 -2.56
N VAL A 108 1.54 -1.92 -1.26
CA VAL A 108 0.99 -0.73 -0.62
C VAL A 108 1.99 -0.22 0.39
N VAL A 109 2.25 1.08 0.36
CA VAL A 109 3.10 1.79 1.31
C VAL A 109 2.26 2.87 1.98
N ILE A 110 2.31 2.90 3.31
CA ILE A 110 1.56 3.80 4.17
C ILE A 110 2.56 4.62 4.98
N GLY A 111 2.34 5.93 5.02
CA GLY A 111 3.09 6.86 5.84
C GLY A 111 3.78 7.97 5.05
N ASP A 112 3.78 9.14 5.67
CA ASP A 112 4.49 10.35 5.26
C ASP A 112 5.17 10.99 6.49
N THR A 113 6.01 11.99 6.24
CA THR A 113 6.69 12.83 7.24
C THR A 113 5.78 13.44 8.30
N THR A 114 4.50 13.66 7.98
CA THR A 114 3.52 14.26 8.89
C THR A 114 2.72 13.24 9.70
N ASP A 115 2.83 11.95 9.35
CA ASP A 115 2.02 10.91 9.96
C ASP A 115 2.64 10.39 11.26
N SER A 116 1.80 10.11 12.25
CA SER A 116 2.26 9.51 13.50
C SER A 116 2.45 7.99 13.36
N ALA A 117 3.37 7.42 14.12
CA ALA A 117 3.58 5.97 14.15
C ALA A 117 2.30 5.22 14.53
N GLU A 118 1.51 5.74 15.48
CA GLU A 118 0.24 5.14 15.89
C GLU A 118 -0.78 5.13 14.75
N SER A 119 -0.91 6.23 14.01
CA SER A 119 -1.81 6.34 12.86
C SER A 119 -1.40 5.39 11.74
N VAL A 120 -0.10 5.31 11.41
CA VAL A 120 0.42 4.40 10.39
C VAL A 120 0.19 2.92 10.78
N HIS A 121 0.44 2.57 12.05
CA HIS A 121 0.17 1.22 12.56
C HIS A 121 -1.32 0.85 12.49
N ALA A 122 -2.20 1.73 12.97
CA ALA A 122 -3.64 1.50 12.94
C ALA A 122 -4.15 1.35 11.50
N THR A 123 -3.72 2.24 10.61
CA THR A 123 -4.09 2.22 9.19
C THR A 123 -3.64 0.93 8.51
N GLY A 124 -2.39 0.50 8.75
CA GLY A 124 -1.85 -0.75 8.20
C GLY A 124 -2.62 -1.99 8.68
N GLN A 125 -2.94 -2.06 9.98
CA GLN A 125 -3.72 -3.16 10.55
C GLN A 125 -5.16 -3.18 10.01
N GLU A 126 -5.81 -2.02 9.93
CA GLU A 126 -7.17 -1.94 9.41
C GLU A 126 -7.23 -2.34 7.94
N LEU A 127 -6.30 -1.84 7.12
CA LEU A 127 -6.21 -2.18 5.71
C LEU A 127 -5.97 -3.68 5.52
N GLN A 128 -5.03 -4.28 6.26
CA GLN A 128 -4.78 -5.74 6.22
C GLN A 128 -6.04 -6.54 6.56
N ARG A 129 -6.77 -6.15 7.61
CA ARG A 129 -8.01 -6.80 8.03
C ARG A 129 -9.09 -6.69 6.96
N LYS A 130 -9.28 -5.51 6.37
CA LYS A 130 -10.29 -5.29 5.33
C LYS A 130 -9.95 -6.00 4.03
N ILE A 131 -8.66 -6.07 3.64
CA ILE A 131 -8.23 -6.84 2.48
C ILE A 131 -8.61 -8.32 2.66
N LYS A 132 -8.34 -8.89 3.84
CA LYS A 132 -8.75 -10.28 4.14
C LYS A 132 -10.27 -10.45 4.13
N ALA A 133 -11.02 -9.50 4.69
CA ALA A 133 -12.47 -9.60 4.79
C ALA A 133 -13.19 -9.44 3.43
N PHE A 134 -12.73 -8.52 2.59
CA PHE A 134 -13.39 -8.18 1.33
C PHE A 134 -12.89 -8.97 0.14
N PHE A 135 -11.61 -9.35 0.12
CA PHE A 135 -11.00 -10.05 -1.01
C PHE A 135 -10.58 -11.48 -0.68
N GLY A 136 -10.67 -11.90 0.59
CA GLY A 136 -10.20 -13.23 1.02
C GLY A 136 -8.67 -13.39 0.93
N ILE A 137 -7.93 -12.30 0.74
CA ILE A 137 -6.47 -12.32 0.52
C ILE A 137 -5.73 -12.00 1.80
N GLN A 138 -4.69 -12.78 2.09
CA GLN A 138 -3.79 -12.49 3.19
C GLN A 138 -2.67 -11.57 2.72
N ALA A 139 -2.79 -10.28 3.02
CA ALA A 139 -1.70 -9.33 2.83
C ALA A 139 -0.65 -9.48 3.96
N ARG A 140 0.62 -9.40 3.61
CA ARG A 140 1.73 -9.36 4.56
C ARG A 140 2.01 -7.91 4.91
N LEU A 141 1.75 -7.55 6.16
CA LEU A 141 2.00 -6.24 6.76
C LEU A 141 3.35 -6.24 7.49
N GLN A 142 4.18 -5.24 7.23
CA GLN A 142 5.49 -5.05 7.86
C GLN A 142 5.65 -3.58 8.25
N PHE A 143 6.31 -3.31 9.37
CA PHE A 143 6.61 -1.97 9.88
C PHE A 143 8.11 -1.74 9.90
N PRO A 144 8.74 -1.47 8.75
CA PRO A 144 10.18 -1.25 8.70
C PRO A 144 10.55 0.10 9.33
N SER A 145 11.64 0.11 10.10
CA SER A 145 12.28 1.36 10.51
C SER A 145 13.17 1.89 9.39
N CYS A 146 13.04 3.16 9.06
CA CYS A 146 13.95 3.84 8.14
C CYS A 146 15.30 4.04 8.82
N THR A 147 16.37 3.51 8.25
CA THR A 147 17.73 3.64 8.81
C THR A 147 18.70 4.19 7.77
N ALA A 148 19.92 4.52 8.22
CA ALA A 148 21.03 4.89 7.33
C ALA A 148 21.57 3.69 6.51
N GLU A 149 21.02 2.48 6.72
CA GLU A 149 21.37 1.26 6.00
C GLU A 149 20.18 0.79 5.13
N PRO A 150 20.45 0.11 4.00
CA PRO A 150 19.38 -0.44 3.18
C PRO A 150 18.66 -1.57 3.91
N VAL A 151 17.33 -1.55 3.89
CA VAL A 151 16.50 -2.59 4.51
C VAL A 151 15.87 -3.45 3.43
N SER A 152 16.26 -4.73 3.38
CA SER A 152 15.64 -5.72 2.49
C SER A 152 14.48 -6.43 3.18
N LEU A 153 13.28 -6.35 2.60
CA LEU A 153 12.08 -7.06 3.03
C LEU A 153 11.76 -8.18 2.04
N GLU A 154 11.74 -9.41 2.55
CA GLU A 154 11.22 -10.56 1.81
C GLU A 154 9.69 -10.59 1.87
N THR A 155 9.04 -10.74 0.72
CA THR A 155 7.57 -10.87 0.66
C THR A 155 7.10 -12.31 0.39
N THR A 156 8.04 -13.24 0.19
CA THR A 156 7.78 -14.62 -0.25
C THR A 156 7.71 -15.63 0.90
N ARG A 157 8.13 -15.27 2.12
CA ARG A 157 8.07 -16.19 3.26
C ARG A 157 6.63 -16.24 3.79
N PRO A 158 5.99 -17.41 3.90
CA PRO A 158 4.65 -17.53 4.46
C PRO A 158 4.63 -16.98 5.88
N ALA A 159 3.57 -16.26 6.24
CA ALA A 159 3.31 -15.89 7.63
C ALA A 159 3.27 -17.19 8.43
N SER A 160 4.26 -17.38 9.29
CA SER A 160 4.36 -18.54 10.19
C SER A 160 3.36 -18.40 11.34
#